data_AF-A0A495QFN9-F1
#
_entry.id   AF-A0A495QFN9-F1
#
_cell.length_a   1.000
_cell.length_b   1.000
_cell.length_c   1.000
_cell.angle_alpha   90.00
_cell.angle_beta   90.00
_cell.angle_gamma   90.00
#
_symmetry.space_group_name_H-M   'P 1'
#
loop_
_entity.id
_entity.type
_entity.pdbx_description
1 polymer ?
#
loop_
_entity_poly.entity_id
_entity_poly.type
_entity_poly.pdbx_seq_one_letter_code
_entity_poly.pdbx_strand_id
1 'polypeptide(L)'
;MSNWAKAYVTIDGHDVFPAEVATWTSGNGAACPRFTRQVAERVVEAVTKTKQRESYDDAEELFWDGDVIICRVPGTQSQEGYEPERIEPDHDGMYAIGWKAWTWSEVWCQGDTHPGEPDDLATPVAILTWAELDQSRPDAQPALTDAAFCAPCLERARAAHPKAIVTSLPPL
;
A
#
# COMPACT_ATOMS: atom_id res chain seq x y z
N MET A 1 -13.05 6.78 -21.36
CA MET A 1 -12.91 7.02 -19.90
C MET A 1 -11.84 6.05 -19.43
N SER A 2 -10.77 6.53 -18.81
CA SER A 2 -9.73 5.61 -18.29
C SER A 2 -10.32 4.88 -17.08
N ASN A 3 -10.17 3.56 -17.01
CA ASN A 3 -10.71 2.72 -15.93
C ASN A 3 -9.82 2.75 -14.66
N TRP A 4 -9.08 3.85 -14.47
CA TRP A 4 -7.99 3.98 -13.52
C TRP A 4 -8.04 5.34 -12.83
N ALA A 5 -7.88 5.34 -11.50
CA ALA A 5 -7.82 6.53 -10.65
C ALA A 5 -6.49 6.55 -9.91
N LYS A 6 -5.85 7.72 -9.81
CA LYS A 6 -4.61 7.87 -9.04
C LYS A 6 -4.91 7.82 -7.54
N ALA A 7 -4.19 6.97 -6.81
CA ALA A 7 -4.35 6.82 -5.37
C ALA A 7 -3.04 6.37 -4.72
N TYR A 8 -2.99 6.39 -3.39
CA TYR A 8 -1.99 5.65 -2.64
C TYR A 8 -2.56 4.32 -2.18
N VAL A 9 -1.74 3.28 -2.20
CA VAL A 9 -2.10 1.95 -1.74
C VAL A 9 -1.07 1.40 -0.77
N THR A 10 -1.52 0.51 0.09
CA THR A 10 -0.68 -0.26 1.01
C THR A 10 -0.93 -1.75 0.82
N ILE A 11 0.10 -2.55 1.10
CA ILE A 11 0.07 -4.01 1.05
C ILE A 11 0.11 -4.52 2.48
N ASP A 12 -0.94 -5.20 2.91
CA ASP A 12 -1.10 -5.69 4.29
C ASP A 12 -0.89 -4.63 5.38
N GLY A 13 -1.18 -3.36 5.07
CA GLY A 13 -1.00 -2.22 5.99
C GLY A 13 0.45 -1.76 6.14
N HIS A 14 1.37 -2.28 5.34
CA HIS A 14 2.78 -1.90 5.33
C HIS A 14 3.17 -1.18 4.05
N ASP A 15 4.02 -0.16 4.22
CA ASP A 15 4.53 0.71 3.16
C ASP A 15 3.40 1.38 2.33
N VAL A 16 3.71 2.53 1.71
CA VAL A 16 2.72 3.28 0.93
C VAL A 16 3.28 3.62 -0.44
N PHE A 17 2.51 3.26 -1.47
CA PHE A 17 2.93 3.34 -2.86
C PHE A 17 1.94 4.18 -3.67
N PRO A 18 2.44 5.14 -4.48
CA PRO A 18 1.59 5.82 -5.45
C PRO A 18 1.24 4.84 -6.58
N ALA A 19 -0.04 4.76 -6.93
CA ALA A 19 -0.57 3.82 -7.90
C ALA A 19 -1.65 4.44 -8.76
N GLU A 20 -1.97 3.75 -9.85
CA GLU A 20 -3.26 3.89 -10.50
C GLU A 20 -4.13 2.68 -10.13
N VAL A 21 -5.26 2.91 -9.47
CA VAL A 21 -6.17 1.88 -8.98
C VAL A 21 -7.33 1.74 -9.94
N ALA A 22 -7.69 0.50 -10.25
CA ALA A 22 -8.86 0.20 -11.05
C ALA A 22 -10.13 0.79 -10.43
N THR A 23 -10.96 1.47 -11.23
CA THR A 23 -12.24 2.01 -10.75
C THR A 23 -13.34 0.96 -10.59
N TRP A 24 -13.06 -0.29 -10.97
CA TRP A 24 -13.95 -1.43 -10.79
C TRP A 24 -13.57 -2.19 -9.51
N THR A 25 -14.57 -2.76 -8.84
CA THR A 25 -14.36 -3.49 -7.59
C THR A 25 -13.96 -4.93 -7.86
N SER A 26 -12.90 -5.40 -7.23
CA SER A 26 -12.55 -6.82 -7.21
C SER A 26 -13.59 -7.64 -6.44
N GLY A 27 -13.65 -8.95 -6.72
CA GLY A 27 -14.62 -9.84 -6.08
C GLY A 27 -14.49 -9.94 -4.55
N ASN A 28 -13.34 -9.53 -3.98
CA ASN A 28 -13.06 -9.53 -2.54
C ASN A 28 -12.97 -8.11 -1.95
N GLY A 29 -13.22 -7.05 -2.74
CA GLY A 29 -13.13 -5.66 -2.29
C GLY A 29 -11.71 -5.11 -2.14
N ALA A 30 -10.67 -5.90 -2.46
CA ALA A 30 -9.29 -5.41 -2.52
C ALA A 30 -9.10 -4.42 -3.67
N ALA A 31 -8.24 -3.42 -3.47
CA ALA A 31 -7.83 -2.55 -4.55
C ALA A 31 -7.06 -3.33 -5.62
N CYS A 32 -7.16 -2.91 -6.89
CA CYS A 32 -6.36 -3.49 -7.97
C CYS A 32 -5.44 -2.40 -8.56
N PRO A 33 -4.27 -2.17 -7.95
CA PRO A 33 -3.33 -1.15 -8.41
C PRO A 33 -2.48 -1.62 -9.60
N ARG A 34 -2.11 -0.65 -10.45
CA ARG A 34 -1.01 -0.74 -11.40
C ARG A 34 0.03 0.33 -11.10
N PHE A 35 1.29 0.01 -11.37
CA PHE A 35 2.45 0.79 -10.92
C PHE A 35 3.37 1.12 -12.09
N THR A 36 4.00 2.30 -12.06
CA THR A 36 5.15 2.55 -12.94
C THR A 36 6.28 1.59 -12.57
N ARG A 37 7.20 1.33 -13.49
CA ARG A 37 8.37 0.48 -13.22
C ARG A 37 9.10 0.84 -11.92
N GLN A 38 9.36 2.13 -11.70
CA GLN A 38 10.07 2.61 -10.50
C GLN A 38 9.29 2.31 -9.21
N VAL A 39 7.96 2.38 -9.23
CA VAL A 39 7.14 2.02 -8.06
C VAL A 39 7.08 0.51 -7.90
N ALA A 40 6.93 -0.23 -8.99
CA ALA A 40 6.95 -1.69 -8.99
C ALA A 40 8.26 -2.25 -8.40
N GLU A 41 9.41 -1.66 -8.73
CA GLU A 41 10.71 -2.02 -8.12
C GLU A 41 10.68 -1.87 -6.58
N ARG A 42 10.07 -0.81 -6.06
CA ARG A 42 9.89 -0.61 -4.61
C ARG A 42 8.91 -1.59 -3.99
N VAL A 43 7.83 -1.95 -4.70
CA VAL A 43 6.87 -2.97 -4.24
C VAL A 43 7.55 -4.33 -4.11
N VAL A 44 8.33 -4.75 -5.12
CA VAL A 44 9.09 -6.01 -5.09
C VAL A 44 10.08 -6.05 -3.92
N GLU A 45 10.77 -4.93 -3.66
CA GLU A 45 11.68 -4.81 -2.52
C GLU A 45 10.93 -4.89 -1.18
N ALA A 46 9.78 -4.23 -1.04
CA ALA A 46 8.97 -4.26 0.17
C ALA A 46 8.44 -5.66 0.48
N VAL A 47 7.88 -6.35 -0.51
CA VAL A 47 7.42 -7.75 -0.38
C VAL A 47 8.56 -8.66 0.09
N THR A 48 9.75 -8.51 -0.51
CA THR A 48 10.93 -9.28 -0.13
C THR A 48 11.33 -9.02 1.34
N LYS A 49 11.26 -7.77 1.81
CA LYS A 49 11.54 -7.39 3.20
C LYS A 49 10.48 -7.93 4.17
N THR A 50 9.20 -7.85 3.83
CA THR A 50 8.11 -8.36 4.67
C THR A 50 8.25 -9.86 4.89
N LYS A 51 8.51 -10.63 3.83
CA LYS A 51 8.77 -12.07 3.94
C LYS A 51 9.98 -12.43 4.80
N GLN A 52 11.02 -11.58 4.82
CA GLN A 52 12.17 -11.77 5.72
C GLN A 52 11.81 -11.51 7.19
N ARG A 53 10.80 -10.69 7.47
CA ARG A 53 10.33 -10.38 8.83
C ARG A 53 9.33 -11.39 9.34
N GLU A 54 8.40 -11.81 8.48
CA GLU A 54 7.34 -12.77 8.79
C GLU A 54 7.47 -13.97 7.85
N SER A 55 7.92 -15.11 8.40
CA SER A 55 7.99 -16.37 7.65
C SER A 55 6.59 -16.94 7.45
N TYR A 56 5.88 -16.40 6.45
CA TYR A 56 4.71 -17.04 5.87
C TYR A 56 5.20 -18.06 4.84
N ASP A 57 4.95 -19.33 5.10
CA ASP A 57 5.32 -20.43 4.20
C ASP A 57 4.55 -20.38 2.86
N ASP A 58 3.44 -19.66 2.81
CA ASP A 58 2.55 -19.46 1.66
C ASP A 58 2.67 -18.08 1.01
N ALA A 59 3.54 -17.19 1.51
CA ALA A 59 3.70 -15.85 0.93
C ALA A 59 4.33 -15.89 -0.47
N GLU A 60 3.68 -15.20 -1.40
CA GLU A 60 4.15 -15.01 -2.76
C GLU A 60 5.50 -14.27 -2.81
N GLU A 61 6.39 -14.73 -3.69
CA GLU A 61 7.65 -14.08 -4.02
C GLU A 61 7.51 -13.30 -5.33
N LEU A 62 7.99 -12.05 -5.32
CA LEU A 62 8.14 -11.23 -6.51
C LEU A 62 9.61 -11.08 -6.86
N PHE A 63 9.96 -11.23 -8.14
CA PHE A 63 11.29 -10.90 -8.65
C PHE A 63 11.23 -10.53 -10.13
N TRP A 64 12.26 -9.81 -10.59
CA TRP A 64 12.37 -9.38 -11.98
C TRP A 64 13.00 -10.46 -12.87
N ASP A 65 12.40 -10.68 -14.03
CA ASP A 65 12.95 -11.40 -15.18
C ASP A 65 12.93 -10.46 -16.39
N GLY A 66 14.02 -9.71 -16.56
CA GLY A 66 14.10 -8.63 -17.55
C GLY A 66 13.08 -7.52 -17.26
N ASP A 67 12.09 -7.40 -18.14
CA ASP A 67 11.02 -6.39 -18.04
C ASP A 67 9.71 -6.95 -17.47
N VAL A 68 9.71 -8.21 -17.04
CA VAL A 68 8.55 -8.92 -16.49
C VAL A 68 8.76 -9.17 -15.00
N ILE A 69 7.70 -9.05 -14.21
CA ILE A 69 7.70 -9.47 -12.81
C ILE A 69 7.17 -10.90 -12.74
N ILE A 70 7.91 -11.78 -12.09
CA ILE A 70 7.50 -13.14 -11.82
C ILE A 70 6.95 -13.20 -10.41
N CYS A 71 5.69 -13.59 -10.29
CA CYS A 71 5.06 -13.90 -9.02
C CYS A 71 4.98 -15.42 -8.84
N ARG A 72 5.50 -15.94 -7.73
CA ARG A 72 5.45 -17.39 -7.44
C ARG A 72 5.12 -17.68 -5.99
N VAL A 73 4.40 -18.77 -5.77
CA VAL A 73 4.27 -19.37 -4.45
C VAL A 73 5.50 -20.25 -4.19
N PRO A 74 6.21 -20.10 -3.06
CA PRO A 74 7.31 -20.98 -2.68
C PRO A 74 6.85 -22.42 -2.49
N GLY A 75 7.68 -23.40 -2.84
CA GLY A 75 7.41 -24.82 -2.59
C GLY A 75 6.44 -25.48 -3.57
N THR A 76 5.78 -24.74 -4.46
CA THR A 76 4.90 -25.28 -5.50
C THR A 76 5.62 -25.57 -6.82
N GLN A 77 6.92 -25.28 -6.92
CA GLN A 77 7.66 -25.40 -8.19
C GLN A 77 7.77 -26.84 -8.72
N SER A 78 7.64 -27.83 -7.84
CA SER A 78 7.66 -29.25 -8.18
C SER A 78 6.28 -29.82 -8.51
N GLN A 79 5.21 -29.02 -8.37
CA GLN A 79 3.86 -29.44 -8.71
C GLN A 79 3.70 -29.49 -10.24
N GLU A 80 3.23 -30.62 -10.74
CA GLU A 80 2.99 -30.82 -12.17
C GLU A 80 1.96 -29.81 -12.70
N GLY A 81 2.32 -29.09 -13.75
CA GLY A 81 1.47 -28.06 -14.36
C GLY A 81 1.47 -26.69 -13.65
N TYR A 82 2.32 -26.50 -12.63
CA TYR A 82 2.49 -25.18 -12.02
C TYR A 82 3.26 -24.23 -12.94
N GLU A 83 2.66 -23.08 -13.25
CA GLU A 83 3.30 -21.97 -13.95
C GLU A 83 3.23 -20.71 -13.07
N PRO A 84 4.37 -20.08 -12.74
CA PRO A 84 4.38 -18.79 -12.06
C PRO A 84 3.59 -17.73 -12.84
N GLU A 85 2.94 -16.83 -12.11
CA GLU A 85 2.27 -15.70 -12.75
C GLU A 85 3.33 -14.74 -13.30
N ARG A 86 3.10 -14.30 -14.54
CA ARG A 86 3.95 -13.34 -15.25
C ARG A 86 3.19 -12.04 -15.38
N ILE A 87 3.70 -10.98 -14.76
CA ILE A 87 3.13 -9.64 -14.79
C ILE A 87 3.97 -8.82 -15.76
N GLU A 88 3.44 -8.67 -16.97
CA GLU A 88 4.02 -7.83 -18.02
C GLU A 88 3.52 -6.39 -17.87
N PRO A 89 4.29 -5.38 -18.32
CA PRO A 89 3.77 -4.03 -18.40
C PRO A 89 2.62 -3.98 -19.40
N ASP A 90 1.58 -3.22 -19.07
CA ASP A 90 0.49 -2.95 -20.00
C ASP A 90 0.91 -1.95 -21.09
N HIS A 91 -0.05 -1.55 -21.94
CA HIS A 91 0.18 -0.59 -23.02
C HIS A 91 0.66 0.79 -22.57
N ASP A 92 0.49 1.15 -21.29
CA ASP A 92 0.97 2.39 -20.68
C ASP A 92 2.34 2.20 -20.00
N GLY A 93 2.93 1.00 -20.05
CA GLY A 93 4.18 0.67 -19.36
C GLY A 93 4.00 0.42 -17.85
N MET A 94 2.78 0.11 -17.40
CA MET A 94 2.42 -0.04 -15.99
C MET A 94 2.25 -1.52 -15.62
N TYR A 95 2.67 -1.89 -14.41
CA TYR A 95 2.63 -3.24 -13.88
C TYR A 95 1.45 -3.43 -12.93
N ALA A 96 0.50 -4.29 -13.29
CA ALA A 96 -0.65 -4.62 -12.44
C ALA A 96 -0.26 -5.66 -11.38
N ILE A 97 0.20 -5.18 -10.22
CA ILE A 97 0.57 -6.02 -9.08
C ILE A 97 -0.58 -5.96 -8.07
N GLY A 98 -1.54 -6.88 -8.18
CA GLY A 98 -2.74 -6.86 -7.31
C GLY A 98 -3.92 -7.66 -7.82
N TRP A 99 -3.74 -8.43 -8.89
CA TRP A 99 -4.74 -9.38 -9.34
C TRP A 99 -4.57 -10.68 -8.51
N LYS A 100 -5.65 -11.12 -7.84
CA LYS A 100 -5.80 -12.38 -7.08
C LYS A 100 -5.31 -12.42 -5.62
N ALA A 101 -4.01 -12.45 -5.35
CA ALA A 101 -3.50 -12.97 -4.07
C ALA A 101 -3.19 -11.93 -2.98
N TRP A 102 -3.23 -10.64 -3.32
CA TRP A 102 -2.76 -9.56 -2.44
C TRP A 102 -3.92 -8.73 -1.90
N THR A 103 -3.89 -8.42 -0.61
CA THR A 103 -4.90 -7.57 0.03
C THR A 103 -4.45 -6.11 -0.02
N TRP A 104 -4.52 -5.52 -1.21
CA TRP A 104 -4.27 -4.08 -1.37
C TRP A 104 -5.40 -3.27 -0.76
N SER A 105 -5.03 -2.24 0.01
CA SER A 105 -5.96 -1.26 0.54
C SER A 105 -5.60 0.13 0.05
N GLU A 106 -6.59 0.89 -0.40
CA GLU A 106 -6.42 2.32 -0.68
C GLU A 106 -6.15 3.06 0.64
N VAL A 107 -5.19 3.98 0.59
CA VAL A 107 -4.83 4.83 1.72
C VAL A 107 -5.62 6.13 1.61
N TRP A 108 -6.51 6.33 2.56
CA TRP A 108 -7.38 7.50 2.66
C TRP A 108 -6.90 8.43 3.76
N CYS A 109 -7.24 9.71 3.64
CA CYS A 109 -7.04 10.64 4.75
C CYS A 109 -7.89 10.23 5.96
N GLN A 110 -7.34 10.39 7.17
CA GLN A 110 -8.10 10.11 8.38
C GLN A 110 -9.31 11.05 8.49
N GLY A 111 -10.51 10.45 8.38
CA GLY A 111 -11.80 11.15 8.24
C GLY A 111 -12.16 12.09 9.39
N ASP A 112 -11.63 11.88 10.59
CA ASP A 112 -11.95 12.70 11.76
C ASP A 112 -11.44 14.14 11.67
N THR A 113 -10.59 14.45 10.68
CA THR A 113 -10.11 15.81 10.43
C THR A 113 -10.78 16.52 9.26
N HIS A 114 -11.81 15.94 8.63
CA HIS A 114 -12.53 16.47 7.45
C HIS A 114 -13.98 16.96 7.72
N PRO A 115 -14.27 17.82 8.71
CA PRO A 115 -15.61 18.40 8.81
C PRO A 115 -15.83 19.44 7.69
N GLY A 116 -16.50 19.03 6.59
CA GLY A 116 -17.16 19.95 5.65
C GLY A 116 -16.46 20.25 4.32
N GLU A 117 -15.39 19.53 3.94
CA GLU A 117 -14.78 19.60 2.61
C GLU A 117 -15.15 18.34 1.80
N PRO A 118 -15.37 18.44 0.47
CA PRO A 118 -15.76 17.29 -0.35
C PRO A 118 -14.66 16.21 -0.37
N ASP A 119 -15.06 14.94 -0.23
CA ASP A 119 -14.22 13.74 -0.26
C ASP A 119 -13.33 13.63 -1.52
N ASP A 120 -13.68 14.34 -2.59
CA ASP A 120 -13.05 14.25 -3.91
C ASP A 120 -11.63 14.86 -4.00
N LEU A 121 -11.10 15.49 -2.94
CA LEU A 121 -9.80 16.20 -2.98
C LEU A 121 -8.86 15.97 -1.77
N ALA A 122 -9.13 14.98 -0.93
CA ALA A 122 -8.26 14.67 0.20
C ALA A 122 -7.14 13.68 -0.19
N THR A 123 -6.33 13.99 -1.20
CA THR A 123 -5.15 13.18 -1.50
C THR A 123 -4.16 13.26 -0.33
N PRO A 124 -3.78 12.13 0.29
CA PRO A 124 -2.79 12.15 1.34
C PRO A 124 -1.46 12.71 0.85
N VAL A 125 -0.82 13.57 1.63
CA VAL A 125 0.52 14.11 1.33
C VAL A 125 1.58 13.62 2.32
N ALA A 126 1.15 13.06 3.45
CA ALA A 126 2.03 12.50 4.45
C ALA A 126 1.32 11.46 5.32
N ILE A 127 2.13 10.61 5.96
CA ILE A 127 1.73 9.76 7.07
C ILE A 127 2.33 10.34 8.34
N LEU A 128 1.52 10.46 9.39
CA LEU A 128 1.99 10.74 10.75
C LEU A 128 2.02 9.44 11.54
N THR A 129 3.12 9.23 12.25
CA THR A 129 3.30 8.11 13.20
C THR A 129 3.45 8.66 14.61
N TRP A 130 2.57 8.29 15.54
CA TRP A 130 2.68 8.70 16.94
C TRP A 130 2.41 7.54 17.90
N ALA A 131 2.88 7.70 19.13
CA ALA A 131 2.62 6.74 20.19
C ALA A 131 1.32 7.10 20.92
N GLU A 132 0.36 6.18 20.95
CA GLU A 132 -0.87 6.28 21.73
C GLU A 132 -0.77 5.46 23.00
N LEU A 133 -1.11 6.09 24.11
CA LEU A 133 -1.23 5.41 25.40
C LEU A 133 -2.60 4.73 25.46
N ASP A 134 -2.60 3.44 25.82
CA ASP A 134 -3.83 2.74 26.15
C ASP A 134 -4.39 3.32 27.46
N GLN A 135 -5.44 4.14 27.35
CA GLN A 135 -6.08 4.78 28.49
C GLN A 135 -6.71 3.75 29.46
N SER A 136 -7.02 2.54 28.98
CA SER A 136 -7.57 1.47 29.80
C SER A 136 -6.48 0.65 30.50
N ARG A 137 -5.23 0.72 30.03
CA ARG A 137 -4.06 0.01 30.58
C ARG A 137 -2.85 0.95 30.59
N PRO A 138 -2.77 1.90 31.55
CA PRO A 138 -1.74 2.93 31.56
C PRO A 138 -0.30 2.38 31.74
N ASP A 139 -0.16 1.14 32.23
CA ASP A 139 1.13 0.45 32.35
C ASP A 139 1.55 -0.29 31.07
N ALA A 140 0.68 -0.35 30.05
CA ALA A 140 1.01 -0.96 28.77
C ALA A 140 1.97 -0.07 27.97
N GLN A 141 2.84 -0.71 27.17
CA GLN A 141 3.66 0.04 26.23
C GLN A 141 2.76 0.76 25.23
N PRO A 142 3.06 2.05 24.92
CA PRO A 142 2.29 2.79 23.92
C PRO A 142 2.30 2.05 22.58
N ALA A 143 1.13 1.96 21.94
CA ALA A 143 1.02 1.45 20.59
C ALA A 143 1.43 2.56 19.60
N LEU A 144 2.10 2.19 18.50
CA LEU A 144 2.31 3.12 17.40
C LEU A 144 1.06 3.15 16.52
N THR A 145 0.57 4.35 16.24
CA THR A 145 -0.57 4.63 15.37
C THR A 145 -0.05 5.39 14.16
N ASP A 146 -0.39 4.89 12.97
CA ASP A 146 -0.09 5.51 11.68
C ASP A 146 -1.38 6.01 11.03
N ALA A 147 -1.38 7.26 10.55
CA ALA A 147 -2.50 7.79 9.79
C ALA A 147 -2.06 8.74 8.68
N ALA A 148 -2.76 8.67 7.55
CA ALA A 148 -2.50 9.49 6.39
C ALA A 148 -3.31 10.80 6.44
N PHE A 149 -2.70 11.90 6.00
CA PHE A 149 -3.30 13.23 6.05
C PHE A 149 -3.05 14.01 4.76
N CYS A 150 -4.06 14.75 4.29
CA CYS A 150 -3.89 15.76 3.25
C CYS A 150 -3.22 17.01 3.86
N ALA A 151 -2.77 17.94 3.00
CA ALA A 151 -1.99 19.09 3.47
C ALA A 151 -2.69 19.94 4.56
N PRO A 152 -4.00 20.29 4.46
CA PRO A 152 -4.70 21.00 5.53
C PRO A 152 -4.83 20.21 6.84
N CYS A 153 -5.10 18.90 6.77
CA CYS A 153 -5.27 18.06 7.94
C CYS A 153 -3.93 17.76 8.63
N LEU A 154 -2.85 17.68 7.86
CA LEU A 154 -1.49 17.45 8.36
C LEU A 154 -1.05 18.53 9.36
N GLU A 155 -1.34 19.80 9.06
CA GLU A 155 -0.98 20.90 9.96
C GLU A 155 -1.72 20.82 11.29
N ARG A 156 -3.01 20.44 11.28
CA ARG A 156 -3.78 20.20 12.51
C ARG A 156 -3.25 19.01 13.29
N ALA A 157 -2.94 17.90 12.61
CA ALA A 157 -2.43 16.70 13.23
C ALA A 157 -1.05 16.92 13.87
N ARG A 158 -0.17 17.70 13.23
CA ARG A 158 1.14 18.10 13.79
C ARG A 158 0.99 18.90 15.09
N ALA A 159 0.00 19.79 15.16
CA ALA A 159 -0.27 20.54 16.38
C ALA A 159 -0.79 19.65 17.52
N ALA A 160 -1.62 18.65 17.20
CA ALA A 160 -2.14 17.69 18.17
C ALA A 160 -1.08 16.67 18.64
N HIS A 161 -0.17 16.27 17.75
CA HIS A 161 0.88 15.27 18.00
C HIS A 161 2.27 15.84 17.70
N PRO A 162 2.78 16.78 18.50
CA PRO A 162 4.03 17.51 18.19
C PRO A 162 5.29 16.64 18.21
N LYS A 163 5.21 15.41 18.73
CA LYS A 163 6.30 14.42 18.75
C LYS A 163 6.14 13.34 17.68
N ALA A 164 5.12 13.42 16.84
CA ALA A 164 4.91 12.45 15.77
C ALA A 164 6.03 12.52 14.73
N ILE A 165 6.36 11.37 14.15
CA ILE A 165 7.24 11.29 12.99
C ILE A 165 6.38 11.59 11.76
N VAL A 166 6.90 12.41 10.84
CA VAL A 166 6.20 12.76 9.60
C VAL A 166 6.93 12.16 8.41
N THR A 167 6.25 11.28 7.70
CA THR A 167 6.74 10.66 6.47
C THR A 167 6.02 11.28 5.28
N SER A 168 6.73 12.05 4.47
CA SER A 168 6.15 12.71 3.28
C SER A 168 5.89 11.69 2.17
N LEU A 169 4.75 11.80 1.50
CA LEU A 169 4.40 10.97 0.36
C LEU A 169 4.82 11.66 -0.95
N PRO A 170 5.36 10.91 -1.93
CA PRO A 170 5.72 11.45 -3.23
C PRO A 170 4.45 11.80 -4.02
N PRO A 171 4.40 12.88 -4.83
CA PRO A 171 3.21 13.27 -5.58
C PRO A 171 2.70 12.17 -6.53
N LEU A 172 1.37 12.11 -6.73
CA LEU A 172 0.67 11.18 -7.63
C LEU A 172 0.75 11.55 -9.11
#